data_AF-A0A937PUM6-F1
#
_entry.id   AF-A0A937PUM6-F1
#
_cell.length_a   1.000
_cell.length_b   1.000
_cell.length_c   1.000
_cell.angle_alpha   90.00
_cell.angle_beta   90.00
_cell.angle_gamma   90.00
#
_symmetry.space_group_name_H-M   'P 1'
#
loop_
_entity.id
_entity.type
_entity.pdbx_description
1 polymer ?
#
loop_
_entity_poly.entity_id
_entity_poly.type
_entity_poly.pdbx_seq_one_letter_code
_entity_poly.pdbx_strand_id
1 'polypeptide(L)'
;MDLAHLVQDGGKIVLFVWDGLGGIQAGPGGVTELQAARTPNADRLIAAGCGGLLEPVYPGVTPGSGPGHLGLFGYDPLEYQIGRGALE
;
A
#
# COMPACT_ATOMS: atom_id res chain seq x y z
N MET A 1 -4.62 1.75 -21.93
CA MET A 1 -3.21 2.18 -21.88
C MET A 1 -2.38 0.94 -22.18
N ASP A 2 -1.71 0.88 -23.33
CA ASP A 2 -0.88 -0.28 -23.68
C ASP A 2 0.48 -0.16 -22.97
N LEU A 3 0.71 -1.05 -22.01
CA LEU A 3 1.92 -1.11 -21.20
C LEU A 3 2.87 -2.24 -21.62
N ALA A 4 2.60 -2.93 -22.74
CA ALA A 4 3.40 -4.07 -23.18
C ALA A 4 4.89 -3.72 -23.38
N HIS A 5 5.18 -2.46 -23.73
CA HIS A 5 6.54 -1.94 -23.89
C HIS A 5 7.33 -1.79 -22.56
N LEU A 6 6.67 -1.88 -21.40
CA LEU A 6 7.32 -1.89 -20.09
C LEU A 6 7.69 -3.30 -19.63
N VAL A 7 7.26 -4.33 -20.36
CA VAL A 7 7.56 -5.73 -20.03
C VAL A 7 9.05 -5.97 -20.27
N GLN A 8 9.77 -6.34 -19.21
CA GLN A 8 11.17 -6.75 -19.27
C GLN A 8 11.30 -8.23 -18.92
N ASP A 9 12.35 -8.90 -19.41
CA ASP A 9 12.69 -10.27 -18.97
C ASP A 9 12.85 -10.28 -17.44
N GLY A 10 11.94 -11.00 -16.78
CA GLY A 10 11.59 -10.73 -15.38
C GLY A 10 12.61 -11.18 -14.33
N GLY A 11 12.51 -10.54 -13.16
CA GLY A 11 13.09 -11.00 -11.89
C GLY A 11 12.00 -11.46 -10.90
N LYS A 12 12.39 -11.72 -9.64
CA LYS A 12 11.41 -12.00 -8.57
C LYS A 12 10.86 -10.69 -8.02
N ILE A 13 9.55 -10.62 -7.80
CA ILE A 13 8.88 -9.49 -7.16
C ILE A 13 8.70 -9.81 -5.67
N VAL A 14 9.04 -8.85 -4.81
CA VAL A 14 8.70 -8.88 -3.38
C VAL A 14 7.73 -7.74 -3.10
N LEU A 15 6.49 -8.10 -2.78
CA LEU A 15 5.50 -7.16 -2.26
C LEU A 15 5.52 -7.24 -0.74
N PHE A 16 5.84 -6.12 -0.08
CA PHE A 16 5.92 -6.02 1.37
C PHE A 16 4.89 -5.02 1.87
N VAL A 17 3.97 -5.49 2.72
CA VAL A 17 2.84 -4.71 3.24
C VAL A 17 3.05 -4.45 4.73
N TRP A 18 3.14 -3.17 5.10
CA TRP A 18 3.06 -2.72 6.49
C TRP A 18 1.61 -2.42 6.83
N ASP A 19 0.95 -3.37 7.50
CA ASP A 19 -0.46 -3.22 7.86
C ASP A 19 -0.65 -2.01 8.79
N GLY A 20 -1.65 -1.18 8.48
CA GLY A 20 -1.97 0.02 9.26
C GLY A 20 -0.86 1.08 9.31
N LEU A 21 0.05 1.13 8.34
CA LEU A 21 1.20 2.07 8.35
C LEU A 21 0.80 3.55 8.40
N GLY A 22 -0.29 3.91 7.74
CA GLY A 22 -0.75 5.30 7.64
C GLY A 22 -1.08 5.86 9.03
N GLY A 23 -0.55 7.05 9.33
CA GLY A 23 -0.71 7.71 10.62
C GLY A 23 -1.21 9.15 10.48
N ILE A 24 -1.68 9.72 11.59
CA ILE A 24 -2.12 11.12 11.68
C ILE A 24 -1.26 11.82 12.72
N GLN A 25 -0.79 13.04 12.42
CA GLN A 25 0.01 13.82 13.36
C GLN A 25 -0.73 14.07 14.68
N ALA A 26 0.01 13.99 15.79
CA ALA A 26 -0.49 14.33 17.12
C ALA A 26 -0.59 15.85 17.31
N GLY A 27 -1.66 16.44 16.77
CA GLY A 27 -1.94 17.88 16.87
C GLY A 27 -1.11 18.76 15.93
N PRO A 28 -1.34 20.09 15.94
CA PRO A 28 -0.68 21.02 15.02
C PRO A 28 0.85 21.04 15.21
N GLY A 29 1.59 20.77 14.13
CA GLY A 29 3.05 20.76 14.14
C GLY A 29 3.68 19.46 14.64
N GLY A 30 2.86 18.45 14.95
CA GLY A 30 3.33 17.11 15.25
C GLY A 30 3.81 16.36 13.99
N VAL A 31 4.39 15.18 14.21
CA VAL A 31 4.75 14.23 13.15
C VAL A 31 3.88 12.98 13.27
N THR A 32 3.77 12.22 12.19
CA THR A 32 3.16 10.89 12.22
C THR A 32 4.05 9.88 12.95
N GLU A 33 3.48 8.76 13.36
CA GLU A 33 4.17 7.66 14.02
C GLU A 33 5.33 7.13 13.16
N LEU A 34 5.13 7.00 11.85
CA LEU A 34 6.17 6.57 10.91
C LEU A 34 7.32 7.59 10.84
N GLN A 35 7.02 8.89 10.85
CA GLN A 35 8.04 9.94 10.85
C GLN A 35 8.83 9.99 12.17
N ALA A 36 8.20 9.66 13.30
CA ALA A 36 8.87 9.58 14.60
C ALA A 36 9.75 8.31 14.72
N ALA A 37 9.41 7.24 14.00
CA ALA A 37 10.13 5.98 14.05
C ALA A 37 11.49 6.05 13.34
N ARG A 38 12.51 5.42 13.95
CA ARG A 38 13.82 5.26 13.31
C ARG A 38 13.77 4.09 12.32
N THR A 39 13.66 4.37 11.02
CA THR A 39 13.47 3.34 9.97
C THR A 39 14.58 3.33 8.89
N PRO A 40 15.87 3.19 9.26
CA PRO A 40 17.01 3.43 8.35
C PRO A 40 17.04 2.53 7.12
N ASN A 41 16.48 1.32 7.21
CA ASN A 41 16.41 0.40 6.08
C ASN A 41 15.32 0.81 5.07
N ALA A 42 14.17 1.27 5.56
CA ALA A 42 13.09 1.76 4.70
C ALA A 42 13.46 3.11 4.09
N ASP A 43 14.04 4.01 4.88
CA ASP A 43 14.59 5.28 4.40
C ASP A 43 15.58 5.08 3.25
N ARG A 44 16.52 4.14 3.43
CA ARG A 44 17.51 3.79 2.39
C ARG A 44 16.86 3.19 1.15
N LEU A 45 15.86 2.33 1.31
CA LEU A 45 15.16 1.69 0.19
C LEU A 45 14.41 2.73 -0.65
N ILE A 46 13.66 3.62 0.00
CA ILE A 46 12.90 4.69 -0.66
C ILE A 46 13.85 5.68 -1.33
N ALA A 47 14.94 6.07 -0.67
CA ALA A 47 15.94 7.00 -1.24
C ALA A 47 16.65 6.45 -2.48
N ALA A 48 16.80 5.12 -2.59
CA ALA A 48 17.38 4.46 -3.76
C ALA A 48 16.35 4.12 -4.86
N GLY A 49 15.06 4.29 -4.59
CA GLY A 49 13.96 3.90 -5.46
C GLY A 49 13.03 5.08 -5.78
N CYS A 50 11.74 4.79 -5.89
CA CYS A 50 10.69 5.78 -6.03
C CYS A 50 9.67 5.65 -4.88
N GLY A 51 9.07 6.78 -4.50
CA GLY A 51 8.03 6.85 -3.49
C GLY A 51 6.76 7.50 -4.04
N GLY A 52 5.63 7.24 -3.40
CA GLY A 52 4.32 7.77 -3.78
C GLY A 52 3.27 7.48 -2.72
N LEU A 53 2.03 7.92 -2.99
CA LEU A 53 0.85 7.61 -2.18
C LEU A 53 0.02 6.55 -2.90
N LEU A 54 -0.62 5.69 -2.11
CA LEU A 54 -1.51 4.63 -2.59
C LEU A 54 -2.86 4.74 -1.90
N GLU A 55 -3.93 4.71 -2.69
CA GLU A 55 -5.30 4.55 -2.22
C GLU A 55 -5.76 3.12 -2.58
N PRO A 56 -5.78 2.18 -1.63
CA PRO A 56 -6.04 0.77 -1.96
C PRO A 56 -7.45 0.48 -2.49
N VAL A 57 -8.39 1.40 -2.30
CA VAL A 57 -9.79 1.26 -2.71
C VAL A 57 -10.24 2.48 -3.51
N TYR A 58 -10.59 3.57 -2.83
CA TYR A 58 -11.01 4.84 -3.44
C TYR A 58 -10.72 6.00 -2.47
N PRO A 59 -10.62 7.25 -2.97
CA PRO A 59 -10.49 8.43 -2.12
C PRO A 59 -11.56 8.47 -1.03
N GLY A 60 -11.13 8.61 0.23
CA GLY A 60 -12.03 8.71 1.38
C GLY A 60 -12.70 7.41 1.83
N VAL A 61 -12.37 6.26 1.22
CA VAL A 61 -12.85 4.95 1.67
C VAL A 61 -11.83 4.32 2.62
N THR A 62 -12.24 4.06 3.86
CA THR A 62 -11.42 3.32 4.83
C THR A 62 -11.59 1.81 4.60
N PRO A 63 -10.56 1.09 4.12
CA PRO A 63 -10.68 -0.33 3.84
C PRO A 63 -10.53 -1.19 5.09
N GLY A 64 -11.26 -2.31 5.16
CA GLY A 64 -10.84 -3.47 5.95
C GLY A 64 -9.77 -4.28 5.22
N SER A 65 -9.09 -5.20 5.91
CA SER A 65 -7.96 -5.95 5.35
C SER A 65 -8.29 -6.73 4.08
N GLY A 66 -9.50 -7.30 3.95
CA GLY A 66 -9.92 -8.03 2.74
C GLY A 66 -9.94 -7.14 1.49
N PRO A 67 -10.82 -6.12 1.42
CA PRO A 67 -10.84 -5.15 0.33
C PRO A 67 -9.48 -4.47 0.07
N GLY A 68 -8.73 -4.16 1.13
CA GLY A 68 -7.39 -3.56 1.00
C GLY A 68 -6.40 -4.47 0.27
N HIS A 69 -6.36 -5.76 0.59
CA HIS A 69 -5.49 -6.70 -0.11
C HIS A 69 -5.95 -6.99 -1.54
N LEU A 70 -7.26 -7.03 -1.81
CA LEU A 70 -7.78 -7.20 -3.17
C LEU A 70 -7.28 -6.09 -4.10
N GLY A 71 -7.35 -4.83 -3.64
CA GLY A 71 -6.82 -3.69 -4.37
C GLY A 71 -5.31 -3.78 -4.63
N LEU A 72 -4.52 -4.25 -3.65
CA LEU A 72 -3.08 -4.47 -3.82
C LEU A 72 -2.73 -5.52 -4.89
N PHE A 73 -3.58 -6.52 -5.06
CA PHE A 73 -3.40 -7.57 -6.07
C PHE A 73 -4.06 -7.24 -7.41
N GLY A 74 -4.65 -6.05 -7.56
CA GLY A 74 -5.22 -5.57 -8.82
C GLY A 74 -6.67 -5.97 -9.08
N TYR A 75 -7.39 -6.47 -8.08
CA TYR A 75 -8.83 -6.71 -8.16
C TYR A 75 -9.60 -5.46 -7.74
N ASP A 76 -10.70 -5.13 -8.41
CA ASP A 76 -11.61 -4.08 -7.96
C ASP A 76 -12.37 -4.57 -6.71
N PRO A 77 -12.12 -3.99 -5.51
CA PRO A 77 -12.75 -4.44 -4.28
C PRO A 77 -14.25 -4.10 -4.19
N LEU A 78 -14.78 -3.26 -5.08
CA LEU A 78 -16.23 -2.99 -5.17
C LEU A 78 -16.95 -4.02 -6.04
N GLU A 79 -16.27 -4.60 -7.04
CA GLU A 79 -16.79 -5.68 -7.88
C GLU A 79 -16.63 -7.04 -7.19
N TYR A 80 -15.43 -7.33 -6.69
CA TYR A 80 -15.07 -8.63 -6.11
C TYR A 80 -15.26 -8.63 -4.60
N GLN A 81 -16.52 -8.70 -4.16
CA GLN A 81 -16.87 -8.74 -2.74
C GLN A 81 -16.78 -10.15 -2.16
N ILE A 82 -15.65 -10.46 -1.53
CA ILE A 82 -15.46 -11.73 -0.82
C ILE A 82 -15.75 -11.50 0.67
N GLY A 83 -16.72 -12.23 1.21
CA GLY A 83 -17.04 -12.17 2.64
C GLY A 83 -15.87 -12.65 3.49
N ARG A 84 -15.68 -12.05 4.68
CA ARG A 84 -14.55 -12.35 5.57
C ARG A 84 -14.42 -13.84 5.90
N GLY A 85 -15.52 -14.54 6.16
CA GLY A 85 -15.51 -15.96 6.47
C GLY A 85 -15.12 -16.88 5.29
N ALA A 86 -15.05 -16.37 4.06
CA ALA A 86 -14.51 -17.11 2.92
C ALA A 86 -13.02 -16.82 2.66
N LEU A 87 -12.48 -15.75 3.26
CA LEU A 87 -11.06 -15.37 3.18
C LEU A 87 -10.21 -15.98 4.31
N GLU A 88 -10.84 -16.39 5.41
CA GLU A 88 -10.24 -17.03 6.60
C GLU A 88 -10.53 -18.54 6.60
#